data_AF-A0A961N993-F1
#
_entry.id   AF-A0A961N993-F1
#
_cell.length_a   1.000
_cell.length_b   1.000
_cell.length_c   1.000
_cell.angle_alpha   90.00
_cell.angle_beta   90.00
_cell.angle_gamma   90.00
#
_symmetry.space_group_name_H-M   'P 1'
#
loop_
_entity.id
_entity.type
_entity.pdbx_description
1 polymer ?
#
loop_
_entity_poly.entity_id
_entity_poly.type
_entity_poly.pdbx_seq_one_letter_code
_entity_poly.pdbx_strand_id
1 'polypeptide(L)'
;MVAATVLAAPAWAANCPGNPNALGTSRTLVVDPMEHPRIGTMQYAETLPLRDHEVVLTFDDGPLPPHSNQVLKILASECVKATFFIIGRMAHQFPEGVRRVRAAGHTIGTHSENHPLHFNKMTPERIRQEIDLGIAHTAEALGDPSAVAPFFRVPGLRRGRVMEDYLASKGIQLWSADFPADDWRHISADQVYNYAISRIEAKRRGILLLHDIQARTVAALPRILQTLKARGYKIVHVVPATPTRPRTPTQPWQWQLHPPARTVALAHWPAVPRFLFVGTGTLPIPQLTASDLHDGRLLRPPRSRRLVRGPARSRIDPLWPRRTTIRVALRAPVLPAPGQAIFAQLDKTHTQNFGVAALPRPKPVAQPALDDASIGRMISTDIGSAGTVAPQPRLPGSVPIAGPSLRQPAPAAN
;
A
#
# COMPACT_ATOMS: atom_id res chain seq x y z
N MET A 1 -48.31 -8.53 -14.66
CA MET A 1 -46.89 -8.89 -14.46
C MET A 1 -46.62 -8.94 -12.97
N VAL A 2 -45.91 -9.96 -12.46
CA VAL A 2 -45.49 -10.02 -11.05
C VAL A 2 -44.05 -9.51 -10.97
N ALA A 3 -43.80 -8.51 -10.12
CA ALA A 3 -42.44 -7.99 -9.92
C ALA A 3 -41.64 -8.95 -9.04
N ALA A 4 -40.57 -9.52 -9.57
CA ALA A 4 -39.70 -10.41 -8.83
C ALA A 4 -38.70 -9.61 -7.98
N THR A 5 -39.02 -9.40 -6.70
CA THR A 5 -38.16 -8.66 -5.76
C THR A 5 -36.91 -9.49 -5.42
N VAL A 6 -35.79 -9.20 -6.09
CA VAL A 6 -34.52 -9.87 -5.83
C VAL A 6 -33.94 -9.41 -4.48
N LEU A 7 -34.24 -10.17 -3.43
CA LEU A 7 -33.62 -10.01 -2.12
C LEU A 7 -32.15 -10.42 -2.21
N ALA A 8 -31.24 -9.46 -2.05
CA ALA A 8 -29.81 -9.72 -2.02
C ALA A 8 -29.44 -10.54 -0.77
N ALA A 9 -29.11 -11.81 -0.97
CA ALA A 9 -28.65 -12.68 0.11
C ALA A 9 -27.37 -12.13 0.77
N PRO A 10 -27.21 -12.23 2.10
CA PRO A 10 -25.98 -11.82 2.76
C PRO A 10 -24.85 -12.76 2.32
N ALA A 11 -23.83 -12.20 1.65
CA ALA A 11 -22.63 -12.94 1.27
C ALA A 11 -21.88 -13.39 2.54
N TRP A 12 -22.11 -14.61 2.98
CA TRP A 12 -21.35 -15.25 4.05
C TRP A 12 -19.90 -15.45 3.61
N ALA A 13 -18.97 -15.41 4.56
CA ALA A 13 -17.56 -15.68 4.30
C ALA A 13 -17.42 -17.08 3.69
N ALA A 14 -16.69 -17.20 2.58
CA ALA A 14 -16.51 -18.47 1.90
C ALA A 14 -15.89 -19.52 2.83
N ASN A 15 -16.48 -20.71 2.88
CA ASN A 15 -16.03 -21.83 3.73
C ASN A 15 -14.52 -22.07 3.58
N CYS A 16 -13.76 -21.91 4.65
CA CYS A 16 -12.31 -22.02 4.61
C CYS A 16 -11.88 -23.50 4.62
N PRO A 17 -11.29 -24.05 3.54
CA PRO A 17 -10.98 -25.48 3.47
C PRO A 17 -9.93 -25.85 4.52
N GLY A 18 -10.25 -26.82 5.37
CA GLY A 18 -9.36 -27.31 6.43
C GLY A 18 -9.25 -26.43 7.69
N ASN A 19 -9.89 -25.25 7.75
CA ASN A 19 -9.91 -24.42 8.96
C ASN A 19 -11.32 -23.85 9.26
N PRO A 20 -12.21 -24.60 9.95
CA PRO A 20 -13.50 -24.06 10.39
C PRO A 20 -13.35 -22.91 11.41
N ASN A 21 -12.17 -22.79 12.03
CA ASN A 21 -11.83 -21.73 12.97
C ASN A 21 -11.06 -20.55 12.33
N ALA A 22 -11.04 -20.43 11.00
CA ALA A 22 -10.49 -19.27 10.30
C ALA A 22 -11.22 -17.96 10.67
N LEU A 23 -10.51 -16.83 10.61
CA LEU A 23 -11.08 -15.48 10.69
C LEU A 23 -11.93 -15.14 9.46
N GLY A 24 -11.46 -15.52 8.27
CA GLY A 24 -12.13 -15.31 7.01
C GLY A 24 -12.17 -13.85 6.54
N THR A 25 -12.64 -13.66 5.32
CA THR A 25 -12.96 -12.34 4.76
C THR A 25 -14.44 -12.07 4.97
N SER A 26 -14.77 -11.06 5.79
CA SER A 26 -16.15 -10.83 6.25
C SER A 26 -17.08 -10.24 5.20
N ARG A 27 -16.53 -9.43 4.29
CA ARG A 27 -17.17 -8.86 3.11
C ARG A 27 -16.13 -8.31 2.15
N THR A 28 -16.52 -8.16 0.89
CA THR A 28 -15.82 -7.30 -0.06
C THR A 28 -16.45 -5.91 -0.05
N LEU A 29 -15.62 -4.87 -0.01
CA LEU A 29 -15.97 -3.48 -0.23
C LEU A 29 -15.52 -3.09 -1.64
N VAL A 30 -16.47 -2.84 -2.54
CA VAL A 30 -16.19 -2.26 -3.85
C VAL A 30 -16.13 -0.74 -3.70
N VAL A 31 -15.03 -0.10 -4.07
CA VAL A 31 -14.86 1.37 -4.03
C VAL A 31 -14.66 1.95 -5.42
N ASP A 32 -15.16 3.17 -5.63
CA ASP A 32 -14.91 3.93 -6.85
C ASP A 32 -13.68 4.85 -6.64
N PRO A 33 -12.61 4.73 -7.45
CA PRO A 33 -11.45 5.61 -7.37
C PRO A 33 -11.74 7.10 -7.61
N MET A 34 -12.78 7.41 -8.39
CA MET A 34 -13.12 8.79 -8.79
C MET A 34 -13.95 9.50 -7.72
N GLU A 35 -14.81 8.77 -7.00
CA GLU A 35 -15.71 9.33 -5.98
C GLU A 35 -14.92 9.79 -4.73
N HIS A 36 -13.92 9.00 -4.31
CA HIS A 36 -13.07 9.27 -3.15
C HIS A 36 -11.58 9.10 -3.48
N PRO A 37 -10.95 10.06 -4.18
CA PRO A 37 -9.62 9.87 -4.78
C PRO A 37 -8.43 9.86 -3.79
N ARG A 38 -8.65 10.17 -2.50
CA ARG A 38 -7.60 10.18 -1.46
C ARG A 38 -8.15 9.67 -0.13
N ILE A 39 -7.57 8.60 0.43
CA ILE A 39 -8.08 7.93 1.64
C ILE A 39 -6.98 7.52 2.63
N GLY A 40 -7.29 7.53 3.91
CA GLY A 40 -6.45 7.12 5.04
C GLY A 40 -6.09 8.29 5.96
N THR A 41 -6.53 8.20 7.22
CA THR A 41 -6.47 9.30 8.21
C THR A 41 -5.07 9.69 8.70
N MET A 42 -4.02 8.99 8.28
CA MET A 42 -2.64 9.47 8.48
C MET A 42 -2.31 10.71 7.63
N GLN A 43 -3.07 10.99 6.56
CA GLN A 43 -2.77 12.06 5.59
C GLN A 43 -3.97 12.82 5.05
N TYR A 44 -5.16 12.23 5.06
CA TYR A 44 -6.37 12.77 4.44
C TYR A 44 -7.55 12.80 5.44
N ALA A 45 -8.55 13.63 5.17
CA ALA A 45 -9.74 13.74 6.03
C ALA A 45 -10.67 12.50 5.94
N GLU A 46 -10.59 11.77 4.82
CA GLU A 46 -11.42 10.61 4.53
C GLU A 46 -10.61 9.31 4.67
N THR A 47 -11.30 8.21 4.95
CA THR A 47 -10.82 6.83 4.86
C THR A 47 -11.96 5.93 4.37
N LEU A 48 -11.71 4.63 4.25
CA LEU A 48 -12.71 3.68 3.76
C LEU A 48 -13.97 3.63 4.64
N PRO A 49 -15.16 3.41 4.04
CA PRO A 49 -16.43 3.23 4.74
C PRO A 49 -16.51 1.85 5.42
N LEU A 50 -15.74 1.73 6.49
CA LEU A 50 -15.64 0.58 7.37
C LEU A 50 -16.58 0.75 8.55
N ARG A 51 -17.23 -0.34 8.95
CA ARG A 51 -18.06 -0.38 10.17
C ARG A 51 -17.16 -0.45 11.40
N ASP A 52 -17.77 -0.27 12.57
CA ASP A 52 -17.09 -0.58 13.84
C ASP A 52 -16.58 -2.04 13.82
N HIS A 53 -15.38 -2.27 14.34
CA HIS A 53 -14.64 -3.54 14.28
C HIS A 53 -14.25 -4.06 12.86
N GLU A 54 -14.35 -3.26 11.78
CA GLU A 54 -13.84 -3.65 10.45
C GLU A 54 -12.42 -3.12 10.18
N VAL A 55 -11.50 -4.00 9.76
CA VAL A 55 -10.09 -3.68 9.45
C VAL A 55 -9.75 -4.10 8.01
N VAL A 56 -8.95 -3.30 7.31
CA VAL A 56 -8.38 -3.64 6.00
C VAL A 56 -6.88 -3.86 6.17
N LEU A 57 -6.40 -5.03 5.78
CA LEU A 57 -4.97 -5.35 5.78
C LEU A 57 -4.33 -4.87 4.48
N THR A 58 -3.22 -4.14 4.58
CA THR A 58 -2.44 -3.68 3.44
C THR A 58 -0.96 -3.95 3.61
N PHE A 59 -0.30 -4.39 2.53
CA PHE A 59 1.11 -4.77 2.50
C PHE A 59 1.86 -3.99 1.43
N ASP A 60 2.95 -3.33 1.80
CA ASP A 60 3.80 -2.54 0.89
C ASP A 60 5.14 -3.25 0.58
N ASP A 61 5.84 -2.74 -0.44
CA ASP A 61 7.16 -3.13 -0.97
C ASP A 61 7.28 -4.47 -1.71
N GLY A 62 6.31 -5.38 -1.60
CA GLY A 62 6.40 -6.73 -2.16
C GLY A 62 6.46 -6.84 -3.70
N PRO A 63 6.73 -8.05 -4.25
CA PRO A 63 6.93 -9.30 -3.51
C PRO A 63 8.42 -9.70 -3.36
N LEU A 64 8.82 -10.11 -2.16
CA LEU A 64 10.13 -10.68 -1.84
C LEU A 64 9.95 -12.16 -1.41
N PRO A 65 10.32 -13.16 -2.24
CA PRO A 65 9.86 -14.55 -2.06
C PRO A 65 10.06 -15.20 -0.68
N PRO A 66 11.16 -14.98 0.07
CA PRO A 66 11.33 -15.53 1.42
C PRO A 66 10.27 -15.08 2.45
N HIS A 67 9.61 -13.94 2.24
CA HIS A 67 8.67 -13.36 3.20
C HIS A 67 7.25 -13.25 2.64
N SER A 68 7.08 -12.75 1.41
CA SER A 68 5.78 -12.66 0.74
C SER A 68 5.07 -14.01 0.61
N ASN A 69 5.81 -15.08 0.28
CA ASN A 69 5.22 -16.43 0.20
C ASN A 69 4.71 -16.92 1.57
N GLN A 70 5.33 -16.49 2.68
CA GLN A 70 4.90 -16.83 4.04
C GLN A 70 3.69 -15.98 4.46
N VAL A 71 3.66 -14.68 4.13
CA VAL A 71 2.48 -13.82 4.31
C VAL A 71 1.27 -14.41 3.57
N LEU A 72 1.43 -14.79 2.29
CA LEU A 72 0.38 -15.45 1.51
C LEU A 72 -0.09 -16.75 2.17
N LYS A 73 0.81 -17.58 2.69
CA LYS A 73 0.45 -18.81 3.42
C LYS A 73 -0.38 -18.52 4.68
N ILE A 74 -0.01 -17.51 5.46
CA ILE A 74 -0.72 -17.11 6.69
C ILE A 74 -2.11 -16.55 6.37
N LEU A 75 -2.22 -15.70 5.36
CA LEU A 75 -3.51 -15.18 4.88
C LEU A 75 -4.41 -16.30 4.34
N ALA A 76 -3.83 -17.29 3.65
CA ALA A 76 -4.55 -18.46 3.14
C ALA A 76 -5.08 -19.38 4.26
N SER A 77 -4.29 -19.67 5.29
CA SER A 77 -4.75 -20.49 6.44
C SER A 77 -5.90 -19.86 7.22
N GLU A 78 -6.05 -18.54 7.16
CA GLU A 78 -7.15 -17.79 7.76
C GLU A 78 -8.24 -17.38 6.73
N CYS A 79 -8.11 -17.77 5.46
CA CYS A 79 -8.97 -17.35 4.34
C CYS A 79 -9.25 -15.83 4.27
N VAL A 80 -8.25 -15.03 4.67
CA VAL A 80 -8.27 -13.57 4.64
C VAL A 80 -7.75 -13.07 3.29
N LYS A 81 -8.38 -12.04 2.71
CA LYS A 81 -7.84 -11.29 1.57
C LYS A 81 -7.36 -9.90 2.00
N ALA A 82 -6.25 -9.46 1.42
CA ALA A 82 -5.60 -8.18 1.68
C ALA A 82 -5.41 -7.38 0.38
N THR A 83 -4.88 -6.16 0.50
CA THR A 83 -4.40 -5.36 -0.65
C THR A 83 -2.89 -5.25 -0.59
N PHE A 84 -2.20 -5.52 -1.69
CA PHE A 84 -0.74 -5.41 -1.82
C PHE A 84 -0.40 -4.22 -2.70
N PHE A 85 0.49 -3.34 -2.27
CA PHE A 85 1.04 -2.23 -3.05
C PHE A 85 2.43 -2.62 -3.54
N ILE A 86 2.47 -3.06 -4.80
CA ILE A 86 3.64 -3.70 -5.41
C ILE A 86 4.59 -2.64 -5.98
N ILE A 87 5.90 -2.79 -5.72
CA ILE A 87 6.94 -2.00 -6.38
C ILE A 87 7.18 -2.57 -7.78
N GLY A 88 7.15 -1.73 -8.83
CA GLY A 88 7.27 -2.20 -10.22
C GLY A 88 8.55 -2.97 -10.51
N ARG A 89 9.70 -2.52 -10.00
CA ARG A 89 10.97 -3.26 -10.08
C ARG A 89 10.89 -4.64 -9.40
N MET A 90 10.16 -4.76 -8.29
CA MET A 90 9.95 -6.04 -7.60
C MET A 90 8.98 -6.94 -8.38
N ALA A 91 7.99 -6.36 -9.07
CA ALA A 91 7.13 -7.08 -10.00
C ALA A 91 7.92 -7.66 -11.19
N HIS A 92 8.76 -6.86 -11.83
CA HIS A 92 9.63 -7.27 -12.92
C HIS A 92 10.66 -8.34 -12.47
N GLN A 93 11.24 -8.20 -11.27
CA GLN A 93 12.21 -9.18 -10.74
C GLN A 93 11.57 -10.48 -10.25
N PHE A 94 10.33 -10.44 -9.74
CA PHE A 94 9.64 -11.60 -9.14
C PHE A 94 8.20 -11.76 -9.65
N PRO A 95 7.97 -11.90 -10.97
CA PRO A 95 6.62 -11.88 -11.55
C PRO A 95 5.74 -13.04 -11.05
N GLU A 96 6.32 -14.21 -10.78
CA GLU A 96 5.60 -15.33 -10.14
C GLU A 96 5.11 -15.01 -8.72
N GLY A 97 5.76 -14.07 -8.01
CA GLY A 97 5.25 -13.54 -6.75
C GLY A 97 3.95 -12.77 -6.96
N VAL A 98 3.93 -11.86 -7.94
CA VAL A 98 2.74 -11.06 -8.30
C VAL A 98 1.60 -11.96 -8.79
N ARG A 99 1.90 -12.95 -9.65
CA ARG A 99 0.92 -13.97 -10.08
C ARG A 99 0.37 -14.79 -8.92
N ARG A 100 1.18 -15.17 -7.93
CA ARG A 100 0.68 -15.83 -6.70
C ARG A 100 -0.23 -14.93 -5.85
N VAL A 101 0.10 -13.64 -5.69
CA VAL A 101 -0.78 -12.67 -4.99
C VAL A 101 -2.14 -12.58 -5.70
N ARG A 102 -2.14 -12.51 -7.04
CA ARG A 102 -3.37 -12.46 -7.86
C ARG A 102 -4.18 -13.76 -7.77
N ALA A 103 -3.53 -14.92 -7.93
CA ALA A 103 -4.17 -16.23 -7.86
C ALA A 103 -4.75 -16.53 -6.46
N ALA A 104 -4.13 -16.01 -5.40
CA ALA A 104 -4.67 -16.03 -4.04
C ALA A 104 -5.94 -15.14 -3.86
N GLY A 105 -6.37 -14.40 -4.89
CA GLY A 105 -7.57 -13.56 -4.86
C GLY A 105 -7.41 -12.27 -4.08
N HIS A 106 -6.19 -11.78 -3.91
CA HIS A 106 -5.90 -10.49 -3.29
C HIS A 106 -6.03 -9.33 -4.30
N THR A 107 -6.09 -8.11 -3.80
CA THR A 107 -6.05 -6.90 -4.64
C THR A 107 -4.61 -6.44 -4.78
N ILE A 108 -4.23 -6.04 -5.99
CA ILE A 108 -2.90 -5.51 -6.32
C ILE A 108 -3.04 -4.06 -6.74
N GLY A 109 -2.54 -3.15 -5.90
CA GLY A 109 -2.22 -1.77 -6.26
C GLY A 109 -0.71 -1.61 -6.46
N THR A 110 -0.25 -0.38 -6.64
CA THR A 110 1.15 -0.08 -6.99
C THR A 110 1.82 0.90 -6.02
N HIS A 111 3.15 0.78 -5.88
CA HIS A 111 3.98 1.52 -4.90
C HIS A 111 5.18 2.22 -5.55
N SER A 112 4.98 2.73 -6.77
CA SER A 112 6.01 3.24 -7.70
C SER A 112 6.99 2.18 -8.22
N GLU A 113 7.91 2.61 -9.08
CA GLU A 113 8.91 1.76 -9.73
C GLU A 113 10.09 1.41 -8.81
N ASN A 114 10.66 2.41 -8.09
CA ASN A 114 11.90 2.23 -7.31
C ASN A 114 11.77 2.54 -5.81
N HIS A 115 10.59 2.93 -5.30
CA HIS A 115 10.41 3.45 -3.93
C HIS A 115 11.45 4.55 -3.55
N PRO A 116 11.51 5.68 -4.27
CA PRO A 116 12.48 6.74 -3.97
C PRO A 116 12.14 7.45 -2.64
N LEU A 117 13.09 7.46 -1.70
CA LEU A 117 12.98 8.02 -0.34
C LEU A 117 12.56 9.51 -0.28
N HIS A 118 12.66 10.24 -1.40
CA HIS A 118 12.36 11.65 -1.53
C HIS A 118 11.33 11.91 -2.63
N PHE A 119 10.37 10.99 -2.82
CA PHE A 119 9.35 11.03 -3.87
C PHE A 119 8.70 12.43 -4.04
N ASN A 120 8.33 13.11 -2.96
CA ASN A 120 7.73 14.44 -2.98
C ASN A 120 8.66 15.62 -3.34
N LYS A 121 9.96 15.37 -3.55
CA LYS A 121 10.96 16.36 -3.97
C LYS A 121 11.48 16.12 -5.39
N MET A 122 10.99 15.09 -6.08
CA MET A 122 11.35 14.80 -7.47
C MET A 122 10.67 15.80 -8.42
N THR A 123 11.17 15.93 -9.65
CA THR A 123 10.49 16.73 -10.69
C THR A 123 9.17 16.07 -11.09
N PRO A 124 8.19 16.83 -11.65
CA PRO A 124 6.94 16.26 -12.14
C PRO A 124 7.14 15.10 -13.13
N GLU A 125 8.16 15.19 -13.98
CA GLU A 125 8.49 14.19 -14.99
C GLU A 125 8.94 12.89 -14.33
N ARG A 126 9.80 12.96 -13.31
CA ARG A 126 10.24 11.77 -12.57
C ARG A 126 9.13 11.20 -11.68
N ILE A 127 8.25 12.03 -11.13
CA ILE A 127 7.02 11.58 -10.43
C ILE A 127 6.14 10.76 -11.37
N ARG A 128 5.89 11.24 -12.59
CA ARG A 128 5.12 10.52 -13.61
C ARG A 128 5.82 9.20 -13.99
N GLN A 129 7.11 9.25 -14.32
CA GLN A 129 7.90 8.08 -14.68
C GLN A 129 7.88 6.98 -13.59
N GLU A 130 8.03 7.35 -12.32
CA GLU A 130 7.98 6.40 -11.19
C GLU A 130 6.58 5.80 -10.98
N ILE A 131 5.51 6.50 -11.36
CA ILE A 131 4.13 5.98 -11.31
C ILE A 131 3.85 5.08 -12.51
N ASP A 132 4.09 5.58 -13.72
CA ASP A 132 3.71 4.90 -14.97
C ASP A 132 4.53 3.62 -15.20
N LEU A 133 5.84 3.61 -14.91
CA LEU A 133 6.65 2.38 -14.95
C LEU A 133 6.23 1.37 -13.87
N GLY A 134 5.94 1.87 -12.65
CA GLY A 134 5.47 1.03 -11.54
C GLY A 134 4.18 0.27 -11.89
N ILE A 135 3.29 0.92 -12.63
CA ILE A 135 2.07 0.32 -13.18
C ILE A 135 2.39 -0.63 -14.33
N ALA A 136 3.24 -0.23 -15.28
CA ALA A 136 3.58 -1.03 -16.45
C ALA A 136 4.22 -2.38 -16.09
N HIS A 137 5.26 -2.40 -15.25
CA HIS A 137 5.91 -3.64 -14.83
C HIS A 137 5.00 -4.53 -13.96
N THR A 138 4.09 -3.94 -13.18
CA THR A 138 3.10 -4.71 -12.41
C THR A 138 2.05 -5.35 -13.33
N ALA A 139 1.61 -4.64 -14.38
CA ALA A 139 0.71 -5.17 -15.40
C ALA A 139 1.38 -6.28 -16.24
N GLU A 140 2.64 -6.09 -16.64
CA GLU A 140 3.45 -7.08 -17.36
C GLU A 140 3.64 -8.37 -16.54
N ALA A 141 4.00 -8.23 -15.25
CA ALA A 141 4.11 -9.37 -14.33
C ALA A 141 2.80 -10.17 -14.20
N LEU A 142 1.65 -9.51 -14.35
CA LEU A 142 0.32 -10.14 -14.31
C LEU A 142 -0.12 -10.74 -15.65
N GLY A 143 0.40 -10.25 -16.77
CA GLY A 143 -0.09 -10.57 -18.13
C GLY A 143 -1.46 -9.96 -18.47
N ASP A 144 -2.01 -9.13 -17.57
CA ASP A 144 -3.32 -8.51 -17.68
C ASP A 144 -3.30 -7.13 -17.01
N PRO A 145 -3.28 -6.01 -17.77
CA PRO A 145 -3.33 -4.67 -17.20
C PRO A 145 -4.61 -4.39 -16.38
N SER A 146 -5.72 -5.08 -16.63
CA SER A 146 -6.97 -4.92 -15.88
C SER A 146 -6.96 -5.63 -14.52
N ALA A 147 -5.97 -6.50 -14.27
CA ALA A 147 -5.73 -7.10 -12.96
C ALA A 147 -5.02 -6.15 -11.98
N VAL A 148 -4.40 -5.07 -12.46
CA VAL A 148 -3.89 -3.98 -11.62
C VAL A 148 -5.08 -3.12 -11.18
N ALA A 149 -5.33 -3.02 -9.88
CA ALA A 149 -6.29 -2.07 -9.37
C ALA A 149 -5.76 -0.64 -9.54
N PRO A 150 -6.61 0.34 -9.88
CA PRO A 150 -6.28 1.77 -9.90
C PRO A 150 -6.14 2.33 -8.47
N PHE A 151 -5.33 1.68 -7.64
CA PHE A 151 -4.97 2.04 -6.27
C PHE A 151 -3.45 2.23 -6.22
N PHE A 152 -2.99 3.41 -5.81
CA PHE A 152 -1.58 3.72 -5.63
C PHE A 152 -1.33 4.16 -4.19
N ARG A 153 -0.23 3.71 -3.58
CA ARG A 153 0.25 4.24 -2.31
C ARG A 153 1.61 4.89 -2.54
N VAL A 154 1.86 6.05 -1.94
CA VAL A 154 3.14 6.76 -2.14
C VAL A 154 4.24 6.25 -1.19
N PRO A 155 5.45 5.93 -1.72
CA PRO A 155 6.65 5.57 -0.95
C PRO A 155 6.86 6.39 0.32
N GLY A 156 7.06 5.69 1.45
CA GLY A 156 7.25 6.28 2.77
C GLY A 156 6.17 7.29 3.19
N LEU A 157 4.96 7.20 2.63
CA LEU A 157 3.87 8.17 2.74
C LEU A 157 4.29 9.62 2.39
N ARG A 158 5.26 9.81 1.49
CA ARG A 158 5.78 11.12 1.08
C ARG A 158 4.90 11.79 0.01
N ARG A 159 3.71 12.28 0.39
CA ARG A 159 2.77 12.97 -0.52
C ARG A 159 3.27 14.34 -1.02
N GLY A 160 2.64 14.84 -2.07
CA GLY A 160 2.88 16.17 -2.65
C GLY A 160 1.95 16.46 -3.83
N ARG A 161 1.54 17.73 -4.00
CA ARG A 161 0.42 18.12 -4.89
C ARG A 161 0.53 17.56 -6.31
N VAL A 162 1.73 17.61 -6.92
CA VAL A 162 1.98 17.15 -8.29
C VAL A 162 1.61 15.68 -8.53
N MET A 163 1.84 14.79 -7.56
CA MET A 163 1.43 13.38 -7.70
C MET A 163 -0.07 13.18 -7.41
N GLU A 164 -0.63 13.96 -6.47
CA GLU A 164 -2.06 13.91 -6.14
C GLU A 164 -2.90 14.33 -7.36
N ASP A 165 -2.51 15.43 -8.01
CA ASP A 165 -3.13 15.92 -9.24
C ASP A 165 -2.94 14.92 -10.40
N TYR A 166 -1.76 14.29 -10.52
CA TYR A 166 -1.51 13.29 -11.58
C TYR A 166 -2.31 12.01 -11.40
N LEU A 167 -2.32 11.43 -10.19
CA LEU A 167 -3.08 10.21 -9.88
C LEU A 167 -4.58 10.45 -10.07
N ALA A 168 -5.10 11.60 -9.62
CA ALA A 168 -6.48 12.00 -9.89
C ALA A 168 -6.77 12.12 -11.40
N SER A 169 -5.86 12.71 -12.20
CA SER A 169 -6.03 12.81 -13.66
C SER A 169 -6.02 11.45 -14.38
N LYS A 170 -5.47 10.41 -13.75
CA LYS A 170 -5.46 9.02 -14.22
C LYS A 170 -6.61 8.18 -13.67
N GLY A 171 -7.44 8.74 -12.78
CA GLY A 171 -8.47 8.00 -12.05
C GLY A 171 -7.92 6.95 -11.08
N ILE A 172 -6.74 7.21 -10.52
CA ILE A 172 -6.06 6.32 -9.57
C ILE A 172 -6.25 6.85 -8.15
N GLN A 173 -6.85 6.03 -7.28
CA GLN A 173 -7.07 6.36 -5.88
C GLN A 173 -5.74 6.36 -5.13
N LEU A 174 -5.43 7.46 -4.44
CA LEU A 174 -4.24 7.57 -3.60
C LEU A 174 -4.55 7.08 -2.17
N TRP A 175 -3.97 5.94 -1.83
CA TRP A 175 -4.07 5.31 -0.52
C TRP A 175 -2.96 5.81 0.41
N SER A 176 -3.36 6.22 1.60
CA SER A 176 -2.53 6.24 2.81
C SER A 176 -2.91 5.03 3.68
N ALA A 177 -2.77 5.15 5.00
CA ALA A 177 -3.33 4.22 5.98
C ALA A 177 -4.01 4.99 7.12
N ASP A 178 -4.66 4.28 8.04
CA ASP A 178 -5.18 4.87 9.29
C ASP A 178 -4.20 4.69 10.45
N PHE A 179 -3.37 3.64 10.39
CA PHE A 179 -2.32 3.32 11.35
C PHE A 179 -1.31 2.31 10.75
N PRO A 180 0.00 2.46 11.01
CA PRO A 180 1.00 1.44 10.69
C PRO A 180 1.22 0.48 11.87
N ALA A 181 1.82 -0.68 11.62
CA ALA A 181 2.38 -1.55 12.67
C ALA A 181 3.85 -1.25 13.02
N ASP A 182 4.45 -0.22 12.39
CA ASP A 182 5.86 0.18 12.56
C ASP A 182 6.90 -0.88 12.14
N ASP A 183 6.50 -1.89 11.37
CA ASP A 183 7.29 -3.06 10.98
C ASP A 183 8.46 -2.80 10.01
N TRP A 184 8.52 -1.62 9.40
CA TRP A 184 9.70 -1.12 8.69
C TRP A 184 10.85 -0.70 9.64
N ARG A 185 10.57 -0.49 10.93
CA ARG A 185 11.57 -0.10 11.94
C ARG A 185 12.33 -1.33 12.45
N HIS A 186 13.51 -1.12 13.03
CA HIS A 186 14.26 -2.17 13.72
C HIS A 186 13.63 -2.47 15.10
N ILE A 187 12.49 -3.15 15.09
CA ILE A 187 11.70 -3.56 16.27
C ILE A 187 11.39 -5.07 16.24
N SER A 188 10.98 -5.64 17.37
CA SER A 188 10.61 -7.06 17.47
C SER A 188 9.22 -7.37 16.90
N ALA A 189 8.92 -8.64 16.64
CA ALA A 189 7.60 -9.08 16.22
C ALA A 189 6.51 -8.80 17.28
N ASP A 190 6.84 -8.90 18.57
CA ASP A 190 5.95 -8.49 19.67
C ASP A 190 5.64 -6.99 19.64
N GLN A 191 6.63 -6.14 19.33
CA GLN A 191 6.40 -4.70 19.18
C GLN A 191 5.49 -4.39 17.98
N VAL A 192 5.68 -5.07 16.84
CA VAL A 192 4.79 -4.97 15.67
C VAL A 192 3.36 -5.39 16.01
N TYR A 193 3.20 -6.54 16.68
CA TYR A 193 1.91 -7.02 17.17
C TYR A 193 1.25 -6.01 18.14
N ASN A 194 1.99 -5.50 19.13
CA ASN A 194 1.48 -4.56 20.12
C ASN A 194 1.07 -3.23 19.48
N TYR A 195 1.85 -2.69 18.53
CA TYR A 195 1.49 -1.48 17.79
C TYR A 195 0.27 -1.70 16.88
N ALA A 196 0.19 -2.82 16.16
CA ALA A 196 -0.96 -3.14 15.33
C ALA A 196 -2.25 -3.20 16.17
N ILE A 197 -2.28 -4.02 17.23
CA ILE A 197 -3.49 -4.21 18.04
C ILE A 197 -3.88 -2.93 18.78
N SER A 198 -2.95 -2.25 19.47
CA SER A 198 -3.30 -1.02 20.22
C SER A 198 -3.80 0.12 19.33
N ARG A 199 -3.23 0.28 18.13
CA ARG A 199 -3.66 1.33 17.17
C ARG A 199 -4.98 0.97 16.48
N ILE A 200 -5.24 -0.32 16.24
CA ILE A 200 -6.56 -0.82 15.81
C ILE A 200 -7.61 -0.51 16.88
N GLU A 201 -7.35 -0.83 18.15
CA GLU A 201 -8.33 -0.63 19.23
C GLU A 201 -8.62 0.84 19.52
N ALA A 202 -7.61 1.71 19.48
CA ALA A 202 -7.78 3.15 19.65
C ALA A 202 -8.68 3.80 18.58
N LYS A 203 -8.73 3.24 17.36
CA LYS A 203 -9.55 3.73 16.23
C LYS A 203 -10.78 2.87 15.93
N ARG A 204 -10.85 1.66 16.50
CA ARG A 204 -11.88 0.61 16.36
C ARG A 204 -12.13 0.07 14.95
N ARG A 205 -11.49 0.64 13.93
CA ARG A 205 -11.60 0.29 12.50
C ARG A 205 -10.51 1.02 11.71
N GLY A 206 -10.21 0.56 10.49
CA GLY A 206 -9.33 1.29 9.57
C GLY A 206 -8.39 0.43 8.73
N ILE A 207 -7.54 1.12 7.96
CA ILE A 207 -6.48 0.54 7.13
C ILE A 207 -5.21 0.32 7.97
N LEU A 208 -4.82 -0.94 8.14
CA LEU A 208 -3.52 -1.34 8.72
C LEU A 208 -2.43 -1.36 7.64
N LEU A 209 -1.35 -0.61 7.86
CA LEU A 209 -0.13 -0.67 7.04
C LEU A 209 0.89 -1.66 7.63
N LEU A 210 1.29 -2.64 6.81
CA LEU A 210 2.34 -3.63 6.97
C LEU A 210 3.22 -3.67 5.72
N HIS A 211 4.33 -4.40 5.74
CA HIS A 211 5.21 -4.63 4.60
C HIS A 211 5.47 -6.15 4.49
N ASP A 212 5.11 -6.79 3.37
CA ASP A 212 5.23 -8.26 3.24
C ASP A 212 6.68 -8.74 3.03
N ILE A 213 7.60 -7.81 2.79
CA ILE A 213 9.05 -8.04 2.74
C ILE A 213 9.70 -8.22 4.13
N GLN A 214 8.96 -8.03 5.23
CA GLN A 214 9.54 -8.01 6.59
C GLN A 214 9.38 -9.33 7.34
N ALA A 215 10.49 -9.95 7.74
CA ALA A 215 10.49 -11.18 8.56
C ALA A 215 9.72 -11.05 9.89
N ARG A 216 9.78 -9.87 10.54
CA ARG A 216 9.03 -9.59 11.77
C ARG A 216 7.52 -9.55 11.55
N THR A 217 7.06 -9.22 10.34
CA THR A 217 5.65 -9.20 9.95
C THR A 217 5.13 -10.60 9.71
N VAL A 218 5.93 -11.47 9.08
CA VAL A 218 5.66 -12.92 9.00
C VAL A 218 5.46 -13.52 10.40
N ALA A 219 6.32 -13.15 11.37
CA ALA A 219 6.21 -13.64 12.74
C ALA A 219 5.04 -13.04 13.55
N ALA A 220 4.70 -11.76 13.34
CA ALA A 220 3.63 -11.09 14.07
C ALA A 220 2.22 -11.41 13.54
N LEU A 221 2.07 -11.57 12.22
CA LEU A 221 0.78 -11.66 11.53
C LEU A 221 -0.16 -12.75 12.08
N PRO A 222 0.26 -14.00 12.36
CA PRO A 222 -0.65 -15.02 12.89
C PRO A 222 -1.30 -14.61 14.21
N ARG A 223 -0.50 -14.02 15.13
CA ARG A 223 -0.98 -13.53 16.42
C ARG A 223 -1.88 -12.30 16.28
N ILE A 224 -1.61 -11.43 15.30
CA ILE A 224 -2.50 -10.31 14.95
C ILE A 224 -3.85 -10.85 14.50
N LEU A 225 -3.90 -11.77 13.52
CA LEU A 225 -5.16 -12.34 12.99
C LEU A 225 -5.95 -13.08 14.08
N GLN A 226 -5.29 -13.93 14.88
CA GLN A 226 -5.91 -14.62 16.02
C GLN A 226 -6.52 -13.64 17.03
N THR A 227 -5.81 -12.54 17.34
CA THR A 227 -6.27 -11.54 18.31
C THR A 227 -7.41 -10.70 17.76
N LEU A 228 -7.39 -10.36 16.46
CA LEU A 228 -8.51 -9.72 15.79
C LEU A 228 -9.75 -10.61 15.85
N LYS A 229 -9.64 -11.91 15.53
CA LYS A 229 -10.76 -12.85 15.67
C LYS A 229 -11.28 -12.91 17.11
N ALA A 230 -10.39 -13.08 18.08
CA ALA A 230 -10.76 -13.19 19.50
C ALA A 230 -11.44 -11.93 20.05
N ARG A 231 -11.16 -10.75 19.49
CA ARG A 231 -11.76 -9.46 19.87
C ARG A 231 -12.88 -9.01 18.92
N GLY A 232 -13.44 -9.92 18.13
CA GLY A 232 -14.61 -9.67 17.28
C GLY A 232 -14.36 -8.81 16.02
N TYR A 233 -13.10 -8.50 15.71
CA TYR A 233 -12.72 -7.77 14.51
C TYR A 233 -12.89 -8.61 13.24
N LYS A 234 -13.19 -7.91 12.14
CA LYS A 234 -13.56 -8.49 10.85
C LYS A 234 -12.68 -7.92 9.76
N ILE A 235 -12.06 -8.79 8.94
CA ILE A 235 -11.29 -8.30 7.79
C ILE A 235 -12.23 -7.97 6.64
N VAL A 236 -12.03 -6.80 6.04
CA VAL A 236 -12.70 -6.36 4.81
C VAL A 236 -11.70 -6.40 3.66
N HIS A 237 -12.08 -7.04 2.57
CA HIS A 237 -11.31 -7.00 1.32
C HIS A 237 -11.79 -5.84 0.45
N VAL A 238 -10.88 -5.10 -0.18
CA VAL A 238 -11.23 -3.90 -0.95
C VAL A 238 -10.86 -4.11 -2.41
N VAL A 239 -11.78 -3.78 -3.32
CA VAL A 239 -11.61 -3.95 -4.77
C VAL A 239 -12.13 -2.72 -5.51
N PRO A 240 -11.59 -2.38 -6.69
CA PRO A 240 -12.09 -1.26 -7.48
C PRO A 240 -13.46 -1.59 -8.10
N ALA A 241 -14.29 -0.58 -8.31
CA ALA A 241 -15.47 -0.66 -9.17
C ALA A 241 -15.06 -0.98 -10.62
N THR A 242 -15.91 -1.72 -11.33
CA THR A 242 -15.79 -1.98 -12.77
C THR A 242 -17.19 -1.93 -13.40
N PRO A 243 -17.33 -1.86 -14.74
CA PRO A 243 -18.64 -1.91 -15.40
C PRO A 243 -19.50 -3.14 -15.03
N THR A 244 -18.85 -4.25 -14.65
CA THR A 244 -19.48 -5.50 -14.20
C THR A 244 -19.56 -5.66 -12.68
N ARG A 245 -18.96 -4.75 -11.91
CA ARG A 245 -18.91 -4.77 -10.44
C ARG A 245 -19.15 -3.35 -9.90
N PRO A 246 -20.41 -2.93 -9.72
CA PRO A 246 -20.74 -1.59 -9.25
C PRO A 246 -20.19 -1.34 -7.83
N ARG A 247 -19.88 -0.08 -7.54
CA ARG A 247 -19.40 0.37 -6.23
C ARG A 247 -20.41 0.08 -5.12
N THR A 248 -19.92 -0.08 -3.89
CA THR A 248 -20.77 -0.27 -2.71
C THR A 248 -21.58 1.01 -2.47
N PRO A 249 -22.92 0.96 -2.33
CA PRO A 249 -23.69 2.13 -1.93
C PRO A 249 -23.26 2.62 -0.54
N THR A 250 -22.87 3.89 -0.45
CA THR A 250 -22.37 4.52 0.78
C THR A 250 -22.96 5.92 0.95
N GLN A 251 -22.67 6.54 2.09
CA GLN A 251 -23.06 7.90 2.46
C GLN A 251 -21.81 8.68 2.85
N PRO A 252 -21.69 9.99 2.58
CA PRO A 252 -20.44 10.75 2.79
C PRO A 252 -19.85 10.64 4.21
N TRP A 253 -20.71 10.65 5.24
CA TRP A 253 -20.29 10.49 6.64
C TRP A 253 -19.64 9.13 6.96
N GLN A 254 -19.86 8.09 6.15
CA GLN A 254 -19.24 6.77 6.37
C GLN A 254 -17.75 6.78 6.04
N TRP A 255 -17.31 7.67 5.14
CA TRP A 255 -15.90 7.84 4.78
C TRP A 255 -15.11 8.63 5.84
N GLN A 256 -15.72 9.01 6.96
CA GLN A 256 -15.08 9.67 8.08
C GLN A 256 -14.84 8.67 9.22
N LEU A 257 -13.59 8.58 9.70
CA LEU A 257 -13.23 7.67 10.80
C LEU A 257 -13.99 7.99 12.10
N HIS A 258 -14.22 9.27 12.35
CA HIS A 258 -15.06 9.79 13.43
C HIS A 258 -16.05 10.78 12.82
N PRO A 259 -17.23 10.33 12.33
CA PRO A 259 -18.23 11.24 11.80
C PRO A 259 -18.78 12.12 12.93
N PRO A 260 -19.18 13.38 12.66
CA PRO A 260 -19.84 14.21 13.65
C PRO A 260 -21.15 13.54 14.09
N ALA A 261 -21.43 13.59 15.39
CA ALA A 261 -22.66 13.01 15.94
C ALA A 261 -23.89 13.69 15.31
N ARG A 262 -24.82 12.89 14.77
CA ARG A 262 -26.08 13.37 14.15
C ARG A 262 -26.95 14.23 15.08
N THR A 263 -26.69 14.19 16.38
CA THR A 263 -27.34 14.99 17.44
C THR A 263 -26.79 16.41 17.57
N VAL A 264 -25.74 16.81 16.84
CA VAL A 264 -25.49 18.23 16.59
C VAL A 264 -26.55 18.71 15.61
N ALA A 265 -27.70 19.11 16.16
CA ALA A 265 -28.63 19.94 15.43
C ALA A 265 -27.85 21.14 14.90
N LEU A 266 -27.89 21.36 13.58
CA LEU A 266 -27.41 22.59 12.98
C LEU A 266 -28.37 23.70 13.44
N ALA A 267 -28.11 24.26 14.62
CA ALA A 267 -28.69 25.50 15.05
C ALA A 267 -28.19 26.57 14.07
N HIS A 268 -28.94 26.76 12.99
CA HIS A 268 -28.76 27.87 12.06
C HIS A 268 -29.04 29.14 12.87
N TRP A 269 -28.00 29.67 13.51
CA TRP A 269 -28.12 30.90 14.27
C TRP A 269 -28.61 31.96 13.28
N PRO A 270 -29.83 32.51 13.44
CA PRO A 270 -30.34 33.48 12.48
C PRO A 270 -29.34 34.64 12.45
N ALA A 271 -28.90 35.00 11.25
CA ALA A 271 -27.81 35.96 11.07
C ALA A 271 -28.14 37.22 11.87
N VAL A 272 -27.31 37.52 12.88
CA VAL A 272 -27.62 38.56 13.87
C VAL A 272 -27.89 39.86 13.11
N PRO A 273 -29.12 40.41 13.16
CA PRO A 273 -29.45 41.59 12.39
C PRO A 273 -28.51 42.71 12.82
N ARG A 274 -27.99 43.47 11.85
CA ARG A 274 -27.05 44.56 12.12
C ARG A 274 -27.76 45.63 12.95
N PHE A 275 -27.62 45.57 14.27
CA PHE A 275 -28.15 46.56 15.20
C PHE A 275 -27.59 47.94 14.87
N LEU A 276 -28.37 48.75 14.17
CA LEU A 276 -28.13 50.17 14.01
C LEU A 276 -28.44 50.84 15.35
N PHE A 277 -27.40 51.18 16.11
CA PHE A 277 -27.52 51.99 17.32
C PHE A 277 -27.91 53.43 16.95
N VAL A 278 -29.20 53.66 16.72
CA VAL A 278 -29.78 54.99 16.55
C VAL A 278 -30.20 55.50 17.92
N GLY A 279 -29.42 56.44 18.47
CA GLY A 279 -29.73 57.12 19.73
C GLY A 279 -28.59 57.04 20.76
N THR A 280 -27.75 58.08 20.80
CA THR A 280 -26.81 58.32 21.91
C THR A 280 -27.56 58.90 23.12
N GLY A 281 -28.41 58.09 23.75
CA GLY A 281 -29.00 58.43 25.04
C GLY A 281 -27.96 58.31 26.14
N THR A 282 -27.54 59.42 26.74
CA THR A 282 -26.70 59.41 27.95
C THR A 282 -27.50 58.84 29.12
N LEU A 283 -27.18 57.61 29.53
CA LEU A 283 -27.77 57.01 30.72
C LEU A 283 -27.42 57.85 31.97
N PRO A 284 -28.36 58.07 32.89
CA PRO A 284 -28.09 58.84 34.10
C PRO A 284 -27.08 58.09 34.97
N ILE A 285 -26.08 58.83 35.48
CA ILE A 285 -25.08 58.30 36.41
C ILE A 285 -25.78 58.00 37.75
N PRO A 286 -25.77 56.76 38.26
CA PRO A 286 -26.30 56.48 39.59
C PRO A 286 -25.49 57.24 40.64
N GLN A 287 -26.15 58.07 41.45
CA GLN A 287 -25.49 58.66 42.61
C GLN A 287 -25.32 57.58 43.68
N LEU A 288 -24.08 57.36 44.11
CA LEU A 288 -23.76 56.46 45.20
C LEU A 288 -24.18 57.12 46.53
N THR A 289 -25.32 56.70 47.07
CA THR A 289 -25.66 56.98 48.47
C THR A 289 -24.64 56.30 49.37
N ALA A 290 -24.09 57.05 50.33
CA ALA A 290 -23.30 56.48 51.41
C ALA A 290 -24.20 55.72 52.40
N SER A 291 -23.57 54.87 53.23
CA SER A 291 -24.17 53.71 53.91
C SER A 291 -24.51 52.57 52.93
N ASP A 292 -24.04 51.34 53.11
CA ASP A 292 -23.37 50.78 54.30
C ASP A 292 -21.85 50.58 54.13
N LEU A 293 -21.11 50.82 55.22
CA LEU A 293 -19.66 50.64 55.31
C LEU A 293 -19.29 50.30 56.76
N HIS A 294 -18.26 49.45 56.93
CA HIS A 294 -17.85 48.75 58.18
C HIS A 294 -18.74 47.53 58.51
N ASP A 295 -18.22 46.38 58.93
CA ASP A 295 -16.81 45.97 59.15
C ASP A 295 -16.30 45.01 58.04
N GLY A 296 -15.00 44.79 57.82
CA GLY A 296 -13.82 45.45 58.42
C GLY A 296 -12.51 44.72 58.09
N ARG A 297 -11.39 45.46 58.14
CA ARG A 297 -9.99 44.99 58.30
C ARG A 297 -9.20 44.36 57.11
N LEU A 298 -8.46 45.24 56.40
CA LEU A 298 -7.07 45.06 55.92
C LEU A 298 -6.80 44.06 54.74
N LEU A 299 -5.88 44.29 53.79
CA LEU A 299 -4.81 45.30 53.59
C LEU A 299 -4.63 45.64 52.09
N ARG A 300 -3.93 46.75 51.75
CA ARG A 300 -3.73 47.26 50.37
C ARG A 300 -2.25 47.25 49.92
N PRO A 301 -1.93 47.11 48.62
CA PRO A 301 -0.56 47.16 48.10
C PRO A 301 -0.15 48.51 47.44
N PRO A 302 1.15 48.74 47.19
CA PRO A 302 1.69 49.60 46.12
C PRO A 302 2.16 48.72 44.91
N ARG A 303 2.02 49.08 43.62
CA ARG A 303 2.41 50.29 42.84
C ARG A 303 3.93 50.52 42.83
N SER A 304 4.62 50.82 41.72
CA SER A 304 4.25 51.09 40.29
C SER A 304 5.31 50.41 39.35
N ARG A 305 5.62 50.73 38.08
CA ARG A 305 5.38 51.85 37.13
C ARG A 305 5.55 51.34 35.66
N ARG A 306 5.51 52.19 34.63
CA ARG A 306 5.78 51.83 33.21
C ARG A 306 6.34 53.02 32.40
N LEU A 307 7.09 52.74 31.32
CA LEU A 307 7.55 53.65 30.24
C LEU A 307 8.68 54.66 30.65
N VAL A 308 9.65 55.11 29.80
CA VAL A 308 10.05 54.78 28.40
C VAL A 308 11.48 55.31 28.06
N ARG A 309 12.05 54.90 26.90
CA ARG A 309 13.28 55.37 26.19
C ARG A 309 14.66 54.85 26.66
N GLY A 310 15.59 54.69 25.69
CA GLY A 310 17.00 54.25 25.84
C GLY A 310 18.00 55.36 25.44
N PRO A 311 19.23 55.09 24.89
CA PRO A 311 19.62 53.91 24.10
C PRO A 311 21.07 53.34 24.28
N ALA A 312 21.34 52.24 23.54
CA ALA A 312 22.63 51.83 22.95
C ALA A 312 23.77 51.18 23.80
N ARG A 313 24.52 50.29 23.11
CA ARG A 313 25.71 49.50 23.53
C ARG A 313 25.41 48.39 24.57
N SER A 314 26.01 47.20 24.53
CA SER A 314 26.95 46.58 23.57
C SER A 314 26.73 45.05 23.48
N ARG A 315 27.30 44.37 22.48
CA ARG A 315 27.15 42.91 22.28
C ARG A 315 27.74 42.12 23.47
N ILE A 316 27.10 41.01 23.79
CA ILE A 316 27.70 39.88 24.53
C ILE A 316 27.42 38.63 23.67
N ASP A 317 28.48 38.02 23.15
CA ASP A 317 28.39 36.83 22.31
C ASP A 317 28.36 35.55 23.17
N PRO A 318 27.62 34.49 22.75
CA PRO A 318 27.55 33.23 23.49
C PRO A 318 28.85 32.39 23.37
N LEU A 319 29.18 31.68 24.45
CA LEU A 319 30.47 31.01 24.68
C LEU A 319 30.65 29.66 23.94
N TRP A 320 30.85 29.64 22.62
CA TRP A 320 31.43 28.49 21.89
C TRP A 320 31.93 28.89 20.48
N PRO A 321 32.92 28.20 19.85
CA PRO A 321 33.80 27.13 20.33
C PRO A 321 35.26 27.58 20.53
N ARG A 322 36.05 26.78 21.28
CA ARG A 322 37.52 26.81 21.15
C ARG A 322 38.00 25.70 20.21
N ARG A 323 38.91 26.03 19.28
CA ARG A 323 39.67 25.04 18.50
C ARG A 323 40.81 24.50 19.36
N THR A 324 40.96 23.18 19.42
CA THR A 324 42.12 22.51 20.04
C THR A 324 42.86 21.71 18.96
N THR A 325 44.14 22.02 18.76
CA THR A 325 44.95 21.41 17.69
C THR A 325 45.51 20.06 18.14
N ILE A 326 44.93 18.96 17.67
CA ILE A 326 45.45 17.61 17.93
C ILE A 326 46.56 17.29 16.92
N ARG A 327 47.78 17.03 17.40
CA ARG A 327 48.88 16.51 16.56
C ARG A 327 48.64 15.02 16.30
N VAL A 328 48.43 14.65 15.04
CA VAL A 328 48.38 13.24 14.63
C VAL A 328 49.81 12.69 14.54
N ALA A 329 50.10 11.63 15.30
CA ALA A 329 51.32 10.85 15.16
C ALA A 329 51.01 9.58 14.36
N LEU A 330 51.70 9.38 13.23
CA LEU A 330 51.52 8.20 12.39
C LEU A 330 52.18 6.97 13.01
N ARG A 331 51.36 6.04 13.51
CA ARG A 331 51.70 4.61 13.66
C ARG A 331 50.51 3.76 13.25
N ALA A 332 50.68 2.91 12.25
CA ALA A 332 49.65 2.00 11.77
C ALA A 332 49.73 0.65 12.51
N PRO A 333 48.61 0.10 13.01
CA PRO A 333 48.54 -1.30 13.41
C PRO A 333 48.33 -2.17 12.16
N VAL A 334 49.26 -3.09 11.89
CA VAL A 334 49.04 -4.17 10.92
C VAL A 334 48.15 -5.23 11.58
N LEU A 335 47.10 -5.65 10.90
CA LEU A 335 46.28 -6.81 11.28
C LEU A 335 46.26 -7.83 10.12
N PRO A 336 46.32 -9.14 10.40
CA PRO A 336 46.54 -10.16 9.39
C PRO A 336 45.27 -10.49 8.59
N ALA A 337 45.45 -10.85 7.32
CA ALA A 337 44.40 -11.39 6.48
C ALA A 337 44.27 -12.92 6.65
N PRO A 338 43.06 -13.47 6.78
CA PRO A 338 42.84 -14.92 6.70
C PRO A 338 42.88 -15.39 5.23
N GLY A 339 43.65 -16.44 4.97
CA GLY A 339 43.77 -17.07 3.65
C GLY A 339 42.61 -18.00 3.29
N GLN A 340 42.58 -18.47 2.05
CA GLN A 340 41.65 -19.50 1.57
C GLN A 340 42.26 -20.92 1.66
N ALA A 341 41.41 -21.95 1.46
CA ALA A 341 41.62 -23.36 1.85
C ALA A 341 41.59 -23.54 3.39
N ILE A 342 41.12 -24.65 3.95
CA ILE A 342 41.12 -26.04 3.46
C ILE A 342 39.74 -26.71 3.57
N PHE A 343 39.33 -27.47 2.56
CA PHE A 343 38.23 -28.46 2.62
C PHE A 343 38.82 -29.86 2.82
N ALA A 344 38.88 -30.34 4.07
CA ALA A 344 39.33 -31.68 4.48
C ALA A 344 38.98 -31.87 5.99
N GLN A 345 38.55 -33.01 6.53
CA GLN A 345 38.17 -34.32 5.95
C GLN A 345 37.38 -35.14 7.00
N LEU A 346 36.93 -36.35 6.61
CA LEU A 346 36.69 -37.55 7.45
C LEU A 346 35.42 -37.62 8.33
N ASP A 347 34.43 -38.37 7.82
CA ASP A 347 33.56 -39.22 8.63
C ASP A 347 34.36 -40.22 9.50
N LYS A 348 33.86 -40.53 10.69
CA LYS A 348 34.13 -41.80 11.38
C LYS A 348 32.91 -42.35 12.12
N THR A 349 32.20 -43.24 11.42
CA THR A 349 31.69 -44.54 11.91
C THR A 349 31.29 -44.65 13.39
N HIS A 350 30.01 -44.95 13.64
CA HIS A 350 29.61 -45.78 14.78
C HIS A 350 28.90 -47.02 14.27
N THR A 351 29.36 -48.20 14.68
CA THR A 351 28.97 -49.49 14.10
C THR A 351 28.30 -50.36 15.15
N GLN A 352 27.07 -50.80 14.91
CA GLN A 352 26.55 -52.03 15.49
C GLN A 352 25.80 -52.82 14.41
N ASN A 353 26.19 -54.08 14.23
CA ASN A 353 25.59 -55.01 13.29
C ASN A 353 24.63 -55.95 14.02
N PHE A 354 23.41 -56.07 13.52
CA PHE A 354 22.69 -57.36 13.48
C PHE A 354 22.04 -57.46 12.10
N GLY A 355 22.33 -58.54 11.37
CA GLY A 355 22.02 -58.65 9.94
C GLY A 355 21.02 -59.76 9.61
N VAL A 356 20.40 -59.66 8.43
CA VAL A 356 19.56 -60.70 7.81
C VAL A 356 19.91 -60.80 6.32
N ALA A 357 19.65 -61.96 5.71
CA ALA A 357 20.09 -62.42 4.40
C ALA A 357 19.89 -61.47 3.20
N ALA A 358 20.72 -61.66 2.18
CA ALA A 358 20.64 -60.98 0.88
C ALA A 358 19.78 -61.75 -0.13
N LEU A 359 19.14 -61.03 -1.05
CA LEU A 359 18.50 -61.57 -2.27
C LEU A 359 18.89 -60.70 -3.49
N PRO A 360 18.93 -61.26 -4.72
CA PRO A 360 19.59 -60.64 -5.87
C PRO A 360 18.74 -59.59 -6.61
N ARG A 361 19.42 -58.69 -7.34
CA ARG A 361 18.79 -57.71 -8.25
C ARG A 361 18.38 -58.36 -9.58
N PRO A 362 17.26 -57.95 -10.21
CA PRO A 362 16.89 -58.39 -11.55
C PRO A 362 17.79 -57.78 -12.64
N LYS A 363 17.87 -58.45 -13.79
CA LYS A 363 18.62 -58.00 -14.99
C LYS A 363 17.79 -57.06 -15.87
N PRO A 364 18.41 -56.13 -16.62
CA PRO A 364 17.74 -55.42 -17.71
C PRO A 364 17.44 -56.36 -18.89
N VAL A 365 16.39 -56.05 -19.65
CA VAL A 365 15.99 -56.76 -20.89
C VAL A 365 16.45 -55.95 -22.11
N ALA A 366 16.93 -56.62 -23.15
CA ALA A 366 17.41 -55.99 -24.38
C ALA A 366 16.28 -55.74 -25.40
N GLN A 367 16.46 -54.74 -26.25
CA GLN A 367 15.72 -54.56 -27.50
C GLN A 367 16.59 -55.02 -28.69
N PRO A 368 16.02 -55.61 -29.75
CA PRO A 368 16.75 -55.90 -30.99
C PRO A 368 16.92 -54.63 -31.84
N ALA A 369 17.96 -54.61 -32.68
CA ALA A 369 18.21 -53.57 -33.68
C ALA A 369 18.17 -54.18 -35.09
N LEU A 370 17.87 -53.34 -36.10
CA LEU A 370 18.15 -53.61 -37.52
C LEU A 370 18.55 -52.31 -38.25
N ASP A 371 19.86 -52.24 -38.49
CA ASP A 371 20.58 -51.87 -39.72
C ASP A 371 20.52 -50.46 -40.37
N ASP A 372 21.68 -50.09 -40.92
CA ASP A 372 22.07 -48.82 -41.56
C ASP A 372 21.62 -48.64 -43.02
N ALA A 373 21.67 -47.40 -43.54
CA ALA A 373 22.39 -47.08 -44.78
C ALA A 373 22.64 -45.56 -45.03
N SER A 374 23.86 -45.24 -45.51
CA SER A 374 24.33 -43.99 -46.17
C SER A 374 23.99 -42.60 -45.57
N ILE A 375 24.94 -41.79 -45.07
CA ILE A 375 26.11 -41.14 -45.74
C ILE A 375 25.74 -39.90 -46.59
N GLY A 376 26.30 -38.72 -46.27
CA GLY A 376 26.32 -37.57 -47.19
C GLY A 376 26.63 -36.19 -46.56
N ARG A 377 27.83 -35.66 -46.81
CA ARG A 377 28.26 -34.24 -46.59
C ARG A 377 27.33 -33.23 -47.32
N MET A 378 27.26 -31.94 -47.00
CA MET A 378 28.33 -31.06 -46.53
C MET A 378 28.89 -30.20 -47.68
N ILE A 379 28.27 -29.07 -48.04
CA ILE A 379 28.91 -27.79 -48.45
C ILE A 379 27.87 -26.66 -48.59
N SER A 380 28.31 -25.41 -48.47
CA SER A 380 27.50 -24.17 -48.54
C SER A 380 27.88 -23.33 -49.77
N THR A 381 26.95 -22.54 -50.33
CA THR A 381 27.26 -21.23 -50.97
C THR A 381 26.02 -20.36 -51.24
N ASP A 382 25.87 -19.30 -50.43
CA ASP A 382 25.67 -17.89 -50.79
C ASP A 382 24.78 -17.36 -51.97
N ILE A 383 23.97 -16.35 -51.58
CA ILE A 383 23.66 -15.08 -52.30
C ILE A 383 22.81 -15.12 -53.60
N GLY A 384 21.70 -14.37 -53.64
CA GLY A 384 21.07 -14.02 -54.93
C GLY A 384 19.64 -13.43 -54.96
N SER A 385 19.44 -12.19 -54.48
CA SER A 385 18.47 -11.18 -54.97
C SER A 385 17.10 -11.59 -55.61
N ALA A 386 16.00 -11.23 -54.93
CA ALA A 386 14.69 -10.77 -55.47
C ALA A 386 13.77 -11.74 -56.26
N GLY A 387 12.45 -11.64 -56.01
CA GLY A 387 11.42 -12.15 -56.93
C GLY A 387 10.15 -12.73 -56.28
N THR A 388 9.07 -11.94 -56.28
CA THR A 388 7.65 -12.37 -56.37
C THR A 388 7.06 -13.34 -55.32
N VAL A 389 6.05 -12.87 -54.58
CA VAL A 389 5.22 -13.69 -53.68
C VAL A 389 4.18 -14.50 -54.47
N ALA A 390 4.03 -15.79 -54.15
CA ALA A 390 2.92 -16.65 -54.58
C ALA A 390 2.12 -17.16 -53.35
N PRO A 391 0.79 -17.40 -53.47
CA PRO A 391 -0.10 -17.51 -52.31
C PRO A 391 -0.21 -18.91 -51.71
N GLN A 392 -0.46 -18.98 -50.39
CA GLN A 392 -0.89 -20.19 -49.69
C GLN A 392 -2.40 -20.48 -49.89
N PRO A 393 -2.86 -21.74 -49.71
CA PRO A 393 -4.25 -22.12 -49.99
C PRO A 393 -5.26 -21.51 -49.01
N ARG A 394 -6.49 -21.22 -49.49
CA ARG A 394 -7.61 -20.79 -48.64
C ARG A 394 -8.45 -22.00 -48.21
N LEU A 395 -8.88 -22.00 -46.95
CA LEU A 395 -9.93 -22.91 -46.47
C LEU A 395 -11.32 -22.43 -46.96
N PRO A 396 -12.24 -23.33 -47.35
CA PRO A 396 -13.59 -22.97 -47.75
C PRO A 396 -14.45 -22.59 -46.53
N GLY A 397 -15.35 -21.60 -46.68
CA GLY A 397 -16.43 -21.34 -45.71
C GLY A 397 -16.56 -19.91 -45.15
N SER A 398 -15.84 -18.91 -45.66
CA SER A 398 -15.94 -17.52 -45.17
C SER A 398 -16.52 -16.55 -46.22
N VAL A 399 -17.60 -15.86 -45.85
CA VAL A 399 -18.21 -14.76 -46.64
C VAL A 399 -17.74 -13.43 -46.08
N PRO A 400 -17.16 -12.51 -46.89
CA PRO A 400 -16.72 -11.21 -46.41
C PRO A 400 -17.89 -10.23 -46.25
N ILE A 401 -17.99 -9.59 -45.08
CA ILE A 401 -18.92 -8.47 -44.85
C ILE A 401 -18.28 -7.19 -45.41
N ALA A 402 -18.99 -6.49 -46.29
CA ALA A 402 -18.51 -5.25 -46.91
C ALA A 402 -18.65 -4.05 -45.96
N GLY A 403 -17.55 -3.33 -45.72
CA GLY A 403 -17.56 -2.02 -45.06
C GLY A 403 -17.83 -0.87 -46.05
N PRO A 404 -18.39 0.26 -45.60
CA PRO A 404 -18.69 1.41 -46.46
C PRO A 404 -17.42 2.13 -46.93
N SER A 405 -17.44 2.64 -48.16
CA SER A 405 -16.29 3.27 -48.81
C SER A 405 -16.16 4.77 -48.51
N LEU A 406 -14.97 5.19 -48.08
CA LEU A 406 -14.60 6.60 -47.97
C LEU A 406 -14.18 7.13 -49.35
N ARG A 407 -14.82 8.21 -49.82
CA ARG A 407 -14.39 8.95 -51.02
C ARG A 407 -13.22 9.89 -50.68
N GLN A 408 -12.20 9.91 -51.53
CA GLN A 408 -11.20 10.98 -51.54
C GLN A 408 -11.69 12.16 -52.40
N PRO A 409 -11.33 13.42 -52.07
CA PRO A 409 -11.62 14.59 -52.90
C PRO A 409 -10.63 14.71 -54.07
N ALA A 410 -11.08 15.26 -55.19
CA ALA A 410 -10.23 15.65 -56.31
C ALA A 410 -9.65 17.07 -56.11
N PRO A 411 -8.48 17.40 -56.69
CA PRO A 411 -7.91 18.74 -56.61
C PRO A 411 -8.66 19.72 -57.51
N ALA A 412 -8.74 20.99 -57.08
CA ALA A 412 -9.13 22.12 -57.91
C ALA A 412 -7.93 23.05 -58.10
N ALA A 413 -7.79 23.65 -59.28
CA ALA A 413 -6.72 24.58 -59.60
C ALA A 413 -7.31 25.88 -60.17
N ASN A 414 -6.97 27.00 -59.52
CA ASN A 414 -6.68 28.35 -60.04
C ASN A 414 -6.54 29.32 -58.87
#